data_AF-A0A423DUW1-F1
#
_entry.id   AF-A0A423DUW1-F1
#
_cell.length_a   1.000
_cell.length_b   1.000
_cell.length_c   1.000
_cell.angle_alpha   90.00
_cell.angle_beta   90.00
_cell.angle_gamma   90.00
#
_symmetry.space_group_name_H-M   'P 1'
#
loop_
_entity.id
_entity.type
_entity.pdbx_description
1 polymer ?
#
loop_
_entity_poly.entity_id
_entity_poly.type
_entity_poly.pdbx_seq_one_letter_code
_entity_poly.pdbx_strand_id
1 'polypeptide(L)'
;MPVQTTLHYVFDPLCGWCYGAEPLINAASGLMPVVLHGGGMMAGANRQKVSAQLRDFVMPHDRRIAEYTGQPFGQDYFEGLLRDNDAVFDSQPPIAAILAAEQLAGRGLELLARLQRAHYVEGRRIADDGVLKAIAAEMGLPAPAFASALRDVDTQSHMRTSRAFMASVGGQGYPTLVLEREGRLQVIDIGPFLGKPEAFVHWLDREFYLSAEKDAANAAFCAADGCDL
;
A
#
# COMPACT_ATOMS: atom_id res chain seq x y z
N MET A 1 15.05 -14.95 -20.28
CA MET A 1 14.40 -13.65 -19.99
C MET A 1 14.84 -13.24 -18.60
N PRO A 2 15.12 -11.96 -18.31
CA PRO A 2 15.44 -11.56 -16.94
C PRO A 2 14.30 -11.98 -16.03
N VAL A 3 14.66 -12.52 -14.87
CA VAL A 3 13.69 -12.92 -13.85
C VAL A 3 12.86 -11.69 -13.47
N GLN A 4 11.55 -11.76 -13.68
CA GLN A 4 10.66 -10.68 -13.27
C GLN A 4 10.50 -10.74 -11.76
N THR A 5 10.76 -9.62 -11.09
CA THR A 5 10.50 -9.46 -9.66
C THR A 5 9.33 -8.51 -9.46
N THR A 6 8.48 -8.84 -8.49
CA THR A 6 7.29 -8.09 -8.14
C THR A 6 7.33 -7.78 -6.65
N LEU A 7 6.97 -6.54 -6.28
CA LEU A 7 6.72 -6.20 -4.89
C LEU A 7 5.22 -6.30 -4.61
N HIS A 8 4.81 -7.23 -3.75
CA HIS A 8 3.47 -7.23 -3.21
C HIS A 8 3.39 -6.32 -1.99
N TYR A 9 2.44 -5.39 -2.03
CA TYR A 9 2.17 -4.47 -0.95
C TYR A 9 0.79 -4.74 -0.35
N VAL A 10 0.77 -5.31 0.86
CA VAL A 10 -0.45 -5.43 1.65
C VAL A 10 -0.63 -4.18 2.50
N PHE A 11 -1.73 -3.48 2.26
CA PHE A 11 -1.97 -2.12 2.78
C PHE A 11 -3.40 -1.90 3.26
N ASP A 12 -3.59 -0.77 3.94
CA ASP A 12 -4.89 -0.15 4.15
C ASP A 12 -4.78 1.38 4.02
N PRO A 13 -5.72 2.07 3.34
CA PRO A 13 -5.67 3.53 3.18
C PRO A 13 -5.71 4.31 4.49
N LEU A 14 -6.30 3.73 5.55
CA LEU A 14 -6.44 4.35 6.87
C LEU A 14 -5.37 3.86 7.87
N CYS A 15 -4.41 3.05 7.43
CA CYS A 15 -3.29 2.64 8.26
C CYS A 15 -2.20 3.73 8.26
N GLY A 16 -1.94 4.34 9.42
CA GLY A 16 -0.92 5.38 9.55
C GLY A 16 0.49 4.90 9.19
N TRP A 17 0.84 3.65 9.51
CA TRP A 17 2.13 3.08 9.11
C TRP A 17 2.21 2.76 7.61
N CYS A 18 1.08 2.51 6.93
CA CYS A 18 1.06 2.46 5.46
C CYS A 18 1.38 3.83 4.86
N TYR A 19 0.86 4.91 5.44
CA TYR A 19 1.22 6.27 5.03
C TYR A 19 2.69 6.59 5.32
N GLY A 20 3.18 6.20 6.50
CA GLY A 20 4.60 6.28 6.84
C GLY A 20 5.53 5.53 5.87
N ALA A 21 5.06 4.44 5.29
CA ALA A 21 5.81 3.65 4.31
C ALA A 21 5.67 4.13 2.87
N GLU A 22 4.75 5.05 2.56
CA GLU A 22 4.49 5.54 1.19
C GLU A 22 5.76 5.94 0.42
N PRO A 23 6.75 6.64 1.01
CA PRO A 23 7.97 7.00 0.28
C PRO A 23 8.80 5.78 -0.13
N LEU A 24 8.75 4.69 0.67
CA LEU A 24 9.42 3.43 0.35
C LEU A 24 8.73 2.74 -0.83
N ILE A 25 7.39 2.74 -0.85
CA ILE A 25 6.60 2.13 -1.92
C ILE A 25 6.78 2.90 -3.23
N ASN A 26 6.74 4.23 -3.16
CA ASN A 26 6.98 5.09 -4.31
C ASN A 26 8.39 4.84 -4.89
N ALA A 27 9.41 4.79 -4.05
CA ALA A 27 10.77 4.46 -4.46
C ALA A 27 10.89 3.07 -5.12
N ALA A 28 10.28 2.04 -4.52
CA ALA A 28 10.29 0.69 -5.09
C ALA A 28 9.53 0.58 -6.42
N SER A 29 8.45 1.35 -6.60
CA SER A 29 7.66 1.37 -7.83
C SER A 29 8.42 1.87 -9.06
N GLY A 30 9.49 2.65 -8.84
CA GLY A 30 10.42 3.05 -9.90
C GLY A 30 11.36 1.93 -10.37
N LEU A 31 11.48 0.83 -9.60
CA LEU A 31 12.38 -0.28 -9.88
C LEU A 31 11.65 -1.53 -10.39
N MET A 32 10.43 -1.78 -9.89
CA MET A 32 9.67 -2.99 -10.18
C MET A 32 8.16 -2.76 -10.10
N PRO A 33 7.34 -3.64 -10.72
CA PRO A 33 5.90 -3.61 -10.53
C PRO A 33 5.51 -3.79 -9.05
N VAL A 34 4.54 -2.99 -8.60
CA VAL A 34 3.96 -3.10 -7.26
C VAL A 34 2.53 -3.63 -7.39
N VAL A 35 2.26 -4.78 -6.78
CA VAL A 35 0.91 -5.38 -6.73
C VAL A 35 0.26 -5.03 -5.40
N LEU A 36 -0.90 -4.38 -5.49
CA LEU A 36 -1.64 -3.85 -4.34
C LEU A 36 -2.64 -4.85 -3.76
N HIS A 37 -2.53 -5.10 -2.46
CA HIS A 37 -3.43 -5.97 -1.69
C HIS A 37 -4.09 -5.17 -0.56
N GLY A 38 -5.32 -4.73 -0.78
CA GLY A 38 -6.06 -3.89 0.16
C GLY A 38 -6.78 -4.75 1.19
N GLY A 39 -6.35 -4.74 2.44
CA GLY A 39 -6.78 -5.73 3.43
C GLY A 39 -8.03 -5.39 4.24
N GLY A 40 -8.45 -4.12 4.28
CA GLY A 40 -9.69 -3.70 4.95
C GLY A 40 -9.59 -3.70 6.47
N MET A 41 -8.62 -2.97 7.02
CA MET A 41 -8.36 -2.82 8.46
C MET A 41 -9.60 -2.36 9.23
N MET A 42 -10.30 -1.34 8.72
CA MET A 42 -11.51 -0.76 9.33
C MET A 42 -12.74 -0.98 8.43
N ALA A 43 -12.94 -2.19 7.93
CA ALA A 43 -14.09 -2.55 7.08
C ALA A 43 -15.15 -3.39 7.81
N GLY A 44 -16.39 -3.36 7.32
CA GLY A 44 -17.50 -4.15 7.85
C GLY A 44 -17.80 -3.82 9.32
N ALA A 45 -17.75 -4.81 10.20
CA ALA A 45 -17.99 -4.62 11.63
C ALA A 45 -16.89 -3.81 12.34
N ASN A 46 -15.71 -3.65 11.73
CA ASN A 46 -14.58 -2.92 12.31
C ASN A 46 -14.56 -1.42 11.99
N ARG A 47 -15.54 -0.93 11.21
CA ARG A 47 -15.67 0.50 10.92
C ARG A 47 -15.75 1.31 12.20
N GLN A 48 -15.05 2.44 12.24
CA GLN A 48 -15.00 3.29 13.42
C GLN A 48 -15.64 4.64 13.10
N LYS A 49 -16.55 5.11 13.95
CA LYS A 49 -16.91 6.53 13.93
C LYS A 49 -15.79 7.34 14.57
N VAL A 50 -15.51 8.51 14.03
CA VAL A 50 -14.62 9.45 14.69
C VAL A 50 -15.23 9.81 16.04
N SER A 51 -14.41 9.66 17.08
CA SER A 51 -14.79 9.84 18.47
C SER A 51 -13.56 10.26 19.26
N ALA A 52 -13.76 10.74 20.49
CA ALA A 52 -12.64 11.06 21.38
C ALA A 52 -11.72 9.85 21.60
N GLN A 53 -12.29 8.65 21.79
CA GLN A 53 -11.52 7.43 21.98
C GLN A 53 -10.67 7.07 20.75
N LEU A 54 -11.25 7.15 19.54
CA LEU A 54 -10.49 6.91 18.31
C LEU A 54 -9.36 7.92 18.17
N ARG A 55 -9.65 9.21 18.39
CA ARG A 55 -8.67 10.28 18.31
C ARG A 55 -7.50 10.07 19.30
N ASP A 56 -7.80 9.76 20.56
CA ASP A 56 -6.80 9.52 21.60
C ASP A 56 -5.93 8.30 21.27
N PHE A 57 -6.48 7.33 20.53
CA PHE A 57 -5.73 6.19 20.02
C PHE A 57 -4.83 6.55 18.83
N VAL A 58 -5.32 7.26 17.79
CA VAL A 58 -4.57 7.48 16.55
C VAL A 58 -3.51 8.59 16.66
N MET A 59 -3.80 9.70 17.34
CA MET A 59 -2.91 10.88 17.35
C MET A 59 -1.49 10.58 17.90
N PRO A 60 -1.29 9.78 18.96
CA PRO A 60 0.06 9.42 19.41
C PRO A 60 0.83 8.59 18.38
N HIS A 61 0.13 7.72 17.64
CA HIS A 61 0.75 6.94 16.56
C HIS A 61 1.14 7.84 15.40
N ASP A 62 0.26 8.74 14.98
CA ASP A 62 0.52 9.70 13.89
C ASP A 62 1.75 10.57 14.16
N ARG A 63 1.88 11.08 15.40
CA ARG A 63 3.08 11.83 15.82
C ARG A 63 4.34 11.00 15.73
N ARG A 64 4.30 9.74 16.19
CA ARG A 64 5.44 8.82 16.08
C ARG A 64 5.76 8.50 14.62
N ILE A 65 4.76 8.32 13.77
CA ILE A 65 4.97 8.11 12.34
C ILE A 65 5.68 9.33 11.74
N ALA A 66 5.22 10.54 12.04
CA ALA A 66 5.86 11.77 11.57
C ALA A 66 7.33 11.86 12.02
N GLU A 67 7.61 11.56 13.30
CA GLU A 67 8.96 11.54 13.86
C GLU A 67 9.89 10.52 13.18
N TYR A 68 9.38 9.31 12.91
CA TYR A 68 10.17 8.22 12.33
C TYR A 68 10.35 8.32 10.81
N THR A 69 9.35 8.85 10.11
CA THR A 69 9.27 8.75 8.64
C THR A 69 9.40 10.10 7.94
N GLY A 70 9.21 11.21 8.67
CA GLY A 70 9.13 12.55 8.09
C GLY A 70 7.82 12.85 7.38
N GLN A 71 6.86 11.92 7.34
CA GLN A 71 5.57 12.16 6.69
C GLN A 71 4.79 13.29 7.38
N PRO A 72 4.21 14.23 6.61
CA PRO A 72 3.48 15.35 7.18
C PRO A 72 2.08 14.93 7.63
N PHE A 73 1.62 15.52 8.72
CA PHE A 73 0.23 15.46 9.15
C PHE A 73 -0.28 16.89 9.30
N GLY A 74 -1.42 17.18 8.69
CA GLY A 74 -1.95 18.53 8.58
C GLY A 74 -2.83 18.94 9.74
N GLN A 75 -2.97 20.26 9.93
CA GLN A 75 -3.88 20.79 10.94
C GLN A 75 -5.35 20.45 10.62
N ASP A 76 -5.73 20.42 9.34
CA ASP A 76 -7.09 20.05 8.92
C ASP A 76 -7.41 18.58 9.25
N TYR A 77 -6.41 17.71 9.32
CA TYR A 77 -6.57 16.35 9.83
C TYR A 77 -6.76 16.33 11.35
N PHE A 78 -5.83 16.92 12.11
CA PHE A 78 -5.86 16.86 13.58
C PHE A 78 -7.01 17.64 14.22
N GLU A 79 -7.27 18.84 13.71
CA GLU A 79 -8.24 19.78 14.28
C GLU A 79 -9.55 19.84 13.48
N GLY A 80 -9.58 19.25 12.28
CA GLY A 80 -10.80 19.06 11.48
C GLY A 80 -11.28 17.60 11.55
N LEU A 81 -10.73 16.73 10.70
CA LEU A 81 -11.24 15.37 10.51
C LEU A 81 -11.34 14.56 11.81
N LEU A 82 -10.32 14.59 12.67
CA LEU A 82 -10.34 13.86 13.95
C LEU A 82 -11.25 14.49 15.03
N ARG A 83 -11.86 15.65 14.73
CA ARG A 83 -12.88 16.30 15.57
C ARG A 83 -14.29 16.23 14.98
N ASP A 84 -14.41 15.67 13.78
CA ASP A 84 -15.65 15.56 13.03
C ASP A 84 -16.43 14.31 13.43
N ASN A 85 -17.41 14.45 14.34
CA ASN A 85 -18.17 13.31 14.87
C ASN A 85 -19.10 12.62 13.85
N ASP A 86 -19.29 13.22 12.67
CA ASP A 86 -20.05 12.61 11.58
C ASP A 86 -19.17 11.78 10.65
N ALA A 87 -17.84 11.93 10.73
CA ALA A 87 -16.91 11.17 9.92
C ALA A 87 -16.86 9.70 10.36
N VAL A 88 -16.80 8.81 9.36
CA VAL A 88 -16.65 7.37 9.55
C VAL A 88 -15.36 6.92 8.88
N PHE A 89 -14.53 6.22 9.63
CA PHE A 89 -13.35 5.54 9.13
C PHE A 89 -13.81 4.16 8.64
N ASP A 90 -13.98 4.07 7.32
CA ASP A 90 -14.30 2.84 6.60
C ASP A 90 -13.25 2.64 5.50
N SER A 91 -12.48 1.55 5.60
CA SER A 91 -11.43 1.23 4.62
C SER A 91 -12.00 0.78 3.27
N GLN A 92 -13.25 0.32 3.22
CA GLN A 92 -13.79 -0.29 2.00
C GLN A 92 -13.97 0.71 0.85
N PRO A 93 -14.61 1.88 1.01
CA PRO A 93 -14.74 2.85 -0.09
C PRO A 93 -13.40 3.30 -0.71
N PRO A 94 -12.35 3.70 0.06
CA PRO A 94 -11.09 4.09 -0.54
C PRO A 94 -10.37 2.91 -1.21
N ILE A 95 -10.46 1.67 -0.69
CA ILE A 95 -9.94 0.49 -1.39
C ILE A 95 -10.67 0.28 -2.73
N ALA A 96 -11.99 0.44 -2.77
CA ALA A 96 -12.76 0.33 -4.01
C ALA A 96 -12.31 1.37 -5.05
N ALA A 97 -12.09 2.62 -4.63
CA ALA A 97 -11.56 3.67 -5.50
C ALA A 97 -10.18 3.33 -6.05
N ILE A 98 -9.28 2.81 -5.22
CA ILE A 98 -7.94 2.36 -5.63
C ILE A 98 -8.01 1.26 -6.69
N LEU A 99 -8.86 0.25 -6.47
CA LEU A 99 -9.10 -0.82 -7.44
C LEU A 99 -9.66 -0.29 -8.76
N ALA A 100 -10.58 0.66 -8.69
CA ALA A 100 -11.18 1.27 -9.88
C ALA A 100 -10.15 2.06 -10.69
N ALA A 101 -9.25 2.81 -10.05
CA ALA A 101 -8.17 3.52 -10.73
C ALA A 101 -7.13 2.56 -11.33
N GLU A 102 -6.85 1.44 -10.63
CA GLU A 102 -5.98 0.39 -11.14
C GLU A 102 -6.57 -0.26 -12.39
N GLN A 103 -7.82 -0.70 -12.34
CA GLN A 103 -8.50 -1.31 -13.48
C GLN A 103 -8.66 -0.35 -14.67
N LEU A 104 -8.91 0.93 -14.40
CA LEU A 104 -9.15 1.92 -15.43
C LEU A 104 -7.87 2.37 -16.13
N ALA A 105 -6.77 2.54 -15.39
CA ALA A 105 -5.59 3.24 -15.88
C ALA A 105 -4.24 2.74 -15.32
N GLY A 106 -4.20 1.70 -14.49
CA GLY A 106 -2.99 1.26 -13.80
C GLY A 106 -2.47 2.30 -12.78
N ARG A 107 -3.37 3.12 -12.22
CA ARG A 107 -3.04 4.25 -11.34
C ARG A 107 -3.51 4.04 -9.90
N GLY A 108 -3.67 2.78 -9.47
CA GLY A 108 -4.11 2.46 -8.12
C GLY A 108 -3.14 2.93 -7.05
N LEU A 109 -1.83 2.74 -7.27
CA LEU A 109 -0.81 3.18 -6.31
C LEU A 109 -0.75 4.70 -6.18
N GLU A 110 -0.86 5.41 -7.31
CA GLU A 110 -0.92 6.88 -7.32
C GLU A 110 -2.15 7.39 -6.56
N LEU A 111 -3.31 6.76 -6.76
CA LEU A 111 -4.54 7.12 -6.06
C LEU A 111 -4.45 6.81 -4.56
N LEU A 112 -3.82 5.71 -4.15
CA LEU A 112 -3.56 5.42 -2.74
C LEU A 112 -2.77 6.56 -2.08
N ALA A 113 -1.64 6.97 -2.67
CA ALA A 113 -0.83 8.06 -2.13
C ALA A 113 -1.62 9.38 -2.05
N ARG A 114 -2.40 9.70 -3.10
CA ARG A 114 -3.26 10.89 -3.12
C ARG A 114 -4.35 10.84 -2.05
N LEU A 115 -4.97 9.69 -1.82
CA LEU A 115 -5.99 9.49 -0.78
C LEU A 115 -5.40 9.60 0.63
N GLN A 116 -4.20 9.06 0.85
CA GLN A 116 -3.51 9.22 2.14
C GLN A 116 -3.18 10.69 2.40
N ARG A 117 -2.71 11.44 1.40
CA ARG A 117 -2.54 12.90 1.53
C ARG A 117 -3.85 13.62 1.81
N ALA A 118 -4.93 13.24 1.11
CA ALA A 118 -6.26 13.79 1.35
C ALA A 118 -6.71 13.56 2.80
N HIS A 119 -6.41 12.40 3.36
CA HIS A 119 -6.76 12.05 4.73
C HIS A 119 -5.87 12.73 5.77
N TYR A 120 -4.56 12.45 5.75
CA TYR A 120 -3.61 12.82 6.80
C TYR A 120 -3.15 14.28 6.72
N VAL A 121 -3.23 14.92 5.55
CA VAL A 121 -2.83 16.33 5.37
C VAL A 121 -4.04 17.23 5.22
N GLU A 122 -4.97 16.89 4.33
CA GLU A 122 -6.09 17.76 3.97
C GLU A 122 -7.35 17.52 4.84
N GLY A 123 -7.35 16.50 5.72
CA GLY A 123 -8.48 16.21 6.60
C GLY A 123 -9.78 15.81 5.88
N ARG A 124 -9.69 15.23 4.67
CA ARG A 124 -10.85 14.85 3.86
C ARG A 124 -11.41 13.49 4.29
N ARG A 125 -12.75 13.36 4.24
CA ARG A 125 -13.48 12.12 4.49
C ARG A 125 -13.34 11.15 3.31
N ILE A 126 -12.25 10.40 3.26
CA ILE A 126 -12.00 9.44 2.15
C ILE A 126 -12.89 8.19 2.18
N ALA A 127 -13.82 8.08 3.13
CA ALA A 127 -14.91 7.10 3.08
C ALA A 127 -16.10 7.58 2.22
N ASP A 128 -16.16 8.88 1.90
CA ASP A 128 -17.28 9.48 1.17
C ASP A 128 -17.07 9.35 -0.34
N ASP A 129 -18.04 8.77 -1.04
CA ASP A 129 -18.00 8.55 -2.50
C ASP A 129 -17.76 9.85 -3.30
N GLY A 130 -18.36 10.96 -2.88
CA GLY A 130 -18.15 12.27 -3.51
C GLY A 130 -16.71 12.76 -3.39
N VAL A 131 -16.06 12.53 -2.24
CA VAL A 131 -14.65 12.88 -2.02
C VAL A 131 -13.74 12.04 -2.90
N LEU A 132 -13.99 10.72 -2.97
CA LEU A 132 -13.22 9.79 -3.80
C LEU A 132 -13.28 10.17 -5.28
N LYS A 133 -14.47 10.47 -5.81
CA LYS A 133 -14.65 10.90 -7.20
C LYS A 133 -14.01 12.25 -7.49
N ALA A 134 -14.09 13.20 -6.56
CA ALA A 134 -13.43 14.49 -6.70
C ALA A 134 -11.90 14.32 -6.79
N ILE A 135 -11.32 13.51 -5.90
CA ILE A 135 -9.88 13.22 -5.90
C ILE A 135 -9.44 12.52 -7.20
N ALA A 136 -10.22 11.53 -7.66
CA ALA A 136 -9.95 10.87 -8.94
C ALA A 136 -9.98 11.86 -10.12
N ALA A 137 -10.91 12.81 -10.12
CA ALA A 137 -10.99 13.85 -11.14
C ALA A 137 -9.82 14.85 -11.06
N GLU A 138 -9.37 15.22 -9.86
CA GLU A 138 -8.16 16.05 -9.65
C GLU A 138 -6.90 15.39 -10.24
N MET A 139 -6.85 14.04 -10.22
CA MET A 139 -5.79 13.26 -10.87
C MET A 139 -5.95 13.11 -12.39
N GLY A 140 -7.01 13.67 -12.98
CA GLY A 140 -7.31 13.58 -14.40
C GLY A 140 -7.95 12.24 -14.84
N LEU A 141 -8.49 11.44 -13.91
CA LEU A 141 -9.27 10.25 -14.28
C LEU A 141 -10.63 10.68 -14.84
N PRO A 142 -11.07 10.18 -16.01
CA PRO A 142 -12.35 10.59 -16.60
C PRO A 142 -13.52 10.21 -15.69
N ALA A 143 -14.23 11.21 -15.17
CA ALA A 143 -15.25 11.01 -14.14
C ALA A 143 -16.32 9.96 -14.49
N PRO A 144 -16.89 9.91 -15.71
CA PRO A 144 -17.85 8.87 -16.07
C PRO A 144 -17.24 7.45 -16.05
N ALA A 145 -16.01 7.31 -16.55
CA ALA A 145 -15.31 6.02 -16.62
C ALA A 145 -14.92 5.53 -15.23
N PHE A 146 -14.37 6.42 -14.39
CA PHE A 146 -14.02 6.11 -13.00
C PHE A 146 -15.26 5.73 -12.18
N ALA A 147 -16.36 6.47 -12.33
CA ALA A 147 -17.61 6.14 -11.65
C ALA A 147 -18.18 4.78 -12.09
N SER A 148 -17.95 4.36 -13.34
CA SER A 148 -18.31 3.01 -13.79
C SER A 148 -17.41 1.95 -13.15
N ALA A 149 -16.09 2.10 -13.27
CA ALA A 149 -15.13 1.18 -12.68
C ALA A 149 -15.35 1.01 -11.16
N LEU A 150 -15.67 2.09 -10.45
CA LEU A 150 -15.97 2.06 -9.02
C LEU A 150 -17.21 1.20 -8.65
N ARG A 151 -18.19 1.08 -9.55
CA ARG A 151 -19.34 0.20 -9.35
C ARG A 151 -19.02 -1.27 -9.68
N ASP A 152 -18.05 -1.50 -10.55
CA ASP A 152 -17.76 -2.82 -11.11
C ASP A 152 -16.74 -3.60 -10.25
N VAL A 153 -16.01 -2.93 -9.36
CA VAL A 153 -15.02 -3.59 -8.49
C VAL A 153 -15.65 -4.44 -7.37
N ASP A 154 -15.19 -5.68 -7.22
CA ASP A 154 -15.54 -6.54 -6.08
C ASP A 154 -14.55 -6.35 -4.93
N THR A 155 -14.76 -5.28 -4.16
CA THR A 155 -13.89 -4.93 -3.02
C THR A 155 -13.92 -5.98 -1.91
N GLN A 156 -15.04 -6.68 -1.72
CA GLN A 156 -15.17 -7.69 -0.66
C GLN A 156 -14.31 -8.92 -0.98
N SER A 157 -14.36 -9.38 -2.23
CA SER A 157 -13.51 -10.46 -2.70
C SER A 157 -12.04 -10.07 -2.63
N HIS A 158 -11.68 -8.85 -3.08
CA HIS A 158 -10.31 -8.34 -2.98
C HIS A 158 -9.77 -8.34 -1.54
N MET A 159 -10.53 -7.79 -0.59
CA MET A 159 -10.12 -7.76 0.82
C MET A 159 -9.98 -9.18 1.42
N ARG A 160 -10.84 -10.12 1.01
CA ARG A 160 -10.73 -11.52 1.45
C ARG A 160 -9.44 -12.17 0.92
N THR A 161 -9.17 -12.02 -0.38
CA THR A 161 -7.94 -12.55 -1.01
C THR A 161 -6.68 -11.90 -0.44
N SER A 162 -6.69 -10.58 -0.23
CA SER A 162 -5.57 -9.83 0.34
C SER A 162 -5.24 -10.31 1.76
N ARG A 163 -6.24 -10.54 2.60
CA ARG A 163 -6.06 -11.10 3.95
C ARG A 163 -5.55 -12.54 3.92
N ALA A 164 -6.04 -13.37 2.99
CA ALA A 164 -5.55 -14.73 2.81
C ALA A 164 -4.08 -14.74 2.36
N PHE A 165 -3.70 -13.86 1.43
CA PHE A 165 -2.31 -13.68 1.01
C PHE A 165 -1.42 -13.26 2.19
N MET A 166 -1.81 -12.22 2.93
CA MET A 166 -1.09 -11.77 4.11
C MET A 166 -0.89 -12.90 5.14
N ALA A 167 -1.92 -13.69 5.40
CA ALA A 167 -1.82 -14.83 6.31
C ALA A 167 -0.89 -15.93 5.77
N SER A 168 -0.92 -16.21 4.45
CA SER A 168 -0.08 -17.23 3.83
C SER A 168 1.42 -16.94 3.91
N VAL A 169 1.79 -15.65 3.97
CA VAL A 169 3.19 -15.22 4.13
C VAL A 169 3.57 -14.95 5.59
N GLY A 170 2.67 -15.22 6.55
CA GLY A 170 2.90 -14.97 7.97
C GLY A 170 2.86 -13.49 8.38
N GLY A 171 2.31 -12.61 7.55
CA GLY A 171 2.14 -11.20 7.86
C GLY A 171 1.12 -10.97 8.99
N GLN A 172 1.43 -10.05 9.90
CA GLN A 172 0.61 -9.78 11.09
C GLN A 172 -0.18 -8.47 11.02
N GLY A 173 -0.10 -7.73 9.92
CA GLY A 173 -0.81 -6.46 9.77
C GLY A 173 -0.31 -5.63 8.60
N TYR A 174 -0.58 -4.33 8.68
CA TYR A 174 -0.25 -3.37 7.64
C TYR A 174 0.80 -2.38 8.14
N PRO A 175 1.75 -1.95 7.30
CA PRO A 175 2.06 -2.50 5.98
C PRO A 175 2.76 -3.87 6.07
N THR A 176 2.49 -4.77 5.12
CA THR A 176 3.32 -5.97 4.88
C THR A 176 3.85 -5.91 3.45
N LEU A 177 5.17 -6.03 3.28
CA LEU A 177 5.82 -6.09 1.97
C LEU A 177 6.38 -7.48 1.71
N VAL A 178 6.17 -7.98 0.50
CA VAL A 178 6.65 -9.29 0.05
C VAL A 178 7.30 -9.15 -1.31
N LEU A 179 8.56 -9.55 -1.43
CA LEU A 179 9.26 -9.67 -2.70
C LEU A 179 8.94 -11.03 -3.32
N GLU A 180 8.42 -11.04 -4.55
CA GLU A 180 8.22 -12.25 -5.34
C GLU A 180 9.27 -12.37 -6.43
N ARG A 181 10.00 -13.49 -6.47
CA ARG A 181 11.00 -13.79 -7.50
C ARG A 181 10.97 -15.28 -7.83
N GLU A 182 10.72 -15.63 -9.09
CA GLU A 182 10.59 -17.03 -9.54
C GLU A 182 9.58 -17.84 -8.70
N GLY A 183 8.48 -17.20 -8.29
CA GLY A 183 7.45 -17.79 -7.43
C GLY A 183 7.86 -17.97 -5.96
N ARG A 184 9.07 -17.54 -5.56
CA ARG A 184 9.47 -17.48 -4.15
C ARG A 184 9.04 -16.16 -3.53
N LEU A 185 8.37 -16.24 -2.39
CA LEU A 185 7.89 -15.09 -1.62
C LEU A 185 8.81 -14.85 -0.42
N GLN A 186 9.31 -13.63 -0.27
CA GLN A 186 10.11 -13.19 0.86
C GLN A 186 9.49 -11.95 1.51
N VAL A 187 9.07 -12.08 2.76
CA VAL A 187 8.60 -10.93 3.55
C VAL A 187 9.79 -10.01 3.87
N ILE A 188 9.58 -8.71 3.74
CA ILE A 188 10.58 -7.67 4.00
C ILE A 188 10.29 -7.04 5.37
N ASP A 189 11.31 -7.00 6.25
CA ASP A 189 11.27 -6.13 7.43
C ASP A 189 11.58 -4.69 7.00
N ILE A 190 10.53 -3.86 6.95
CA ILE A 190 10.66 -2.46 6.54
C ILE A 190 11.10 -1.53 7.67
N GLY A 191 11.10 -2.00 8.92
CA GLY A 191 11.37 -1.18 10.10
C GLY A 191 12.68 -0.38 10.01
N PRO A 192 13.81 -1.00 9.61
CA PRO A 192 15.09 -0.31 9.43
C PRO A 192 15.09 0.79 8.35
N PHE A 193 14.14 0.72 7.40
CA PHE A 193 14.06 1.56 6.20
C PHE A 193 13.05 2.70 6.32
N LEU A 194 12.16 2.69 7.31
CA LEU A 194 11.21 3.77 7.52
C LEU A 194 11.93 5.13 7.62
N GLY A 195 11.49 6.10 6.81
CA GLY A 195 12.13 7.41 6.66
C GLY A 195 13.42 7.43 5.82
N LYS A 196 13.81 6.31 5.21
CA LYS A 196 15.09 6.14 4.47
C LYS A 196 14.87 5.46 3.10
N PRO A 197 14.12 6.08 2.18
CA PRO A 197 13.80 5.47 0.87
C PRO A 197 15.04 5.13 0.04
N GLU A 198 16.10 5.94 0.08
CA GLU A 198 17.35 5.64 -0.63
C GLU A 198 18.04 4.38 -0.12
N ALA A 199 18.06 4.19 1.21
CA ALA A 199 18.62 2.98 1.82
C ALA A 199 17.80 1.74 1.46
N PHE A 200 16.47 1.90 1.33
CA PHE A 200 15.58 0.83 0.89
C PHE A 200 15.85 0.42 -0.57
N VAL A 201 15.97 1.40 -1.48
CA VAL A 201 16.32 1.16 -2.89
C VAL A 201 17.67 0.45 -3.00
N HIS A 202 18.70 0.94 -2.30
CA HIS A 202 20.02 0.30 -2.31
C HIS A 202 19.97 -1.14 -1.78
N TRP A 203 19.12 -1.42 -0.79
CA TRP A 203 18.93 -2.78 -0.31
C TRP A 203 18.22 -3.65 -1.35
N LEU A 204 17.14 -3.17 -1.97
CA LEU A 204 16.42 -3.87 -3.04
C LEU A 204 17.36 -4.19 -4.23
N ASP A 205 18.16 -3.22 -4.66
CA ASP A 205 19.17 -3.41 -5.70
C ASP A 205 20.16 -4.51 -5.33
N ARG A 206 20.68 -4.49 -4.10
CA ARG A 206 21.59 -5.55 -3.65
C ARG A 206 20.93 -6.92 -3.62
N GLU A 207 19.68 -7.02 -3.18
CA GLU A 207 18.94 -8.30 -3.24
C GLU A 207 18.73 -8.74 -4.70
N PHE A 208 18.52 -7.83 -5.64
CA PHE A 208 18.50 -8.13 -7.08
C PHE A 208 19.83 -8.67 -7.58
N TYR A 209 20.94 -8.00 -7.27
CA TYR A 209 22.27 -8.38 -7.75
C TYR A 209 22.79 -9.68 -7.11
N LEU A 210 22.70 -9.81 -5.78
CA LEU A 210 23.17 -11.00 -5.06
C LEU A 210 22.43 -12.27 -5.48
N SER A 211 21.17 -12.11 -5.88
CA SER A 211 20.37 -13.23 -6.35
C SER A 211 20.68 -13.58 -7.81
N ALA A 212 20.93 -12.59 -8.68
CA ALA A 212 21.43 -12.82 -10.04
C ALA A 212 22.81 -13.52 -10.07
N GLU A 213 23.73 -13.16 -9.17
CA GLU A 213 25.03 -13.82 -9.04
C GLU A 213 24.89 -15.27 -8.57
N LYS A 214 24.00 -15.55 -7.61
CA LYS A 214 23.69 -16.94 -7.18
C LYS A 214 23.11 -17.78 -8.31
N ASP A 215 22.21 -17.21 -9.10
CA ASP A 215 21.60 -17.93 -10.22
C ASP A 215 22.62 -18.20 -11.34
N ALA A 216 23.49 -17.22 -11.63
CA ALA A 216 24.59 -17.40 -12.57
C ALA A 216 25.60 -18.45 -12.08
N ALA A 217 25.93 -18.45 -10.79
CA ALA A 217 26.82 -19.44 -10.18
C ALA A 217 26.21 -20.85 -10.19
N ASN A 218 24.91 -20.99 -9.90
CA ASN A 218 24.21 -22.27 -9.97
C ASN A 218 24.08 -22.78 -11.41
N ALA A 219 23.79 -21.90 -12.38
CA ALA A 219 23.75 -22.25 -13.79
C ALA A 219 25.12 -22.68 -14.32
N ALA A 220 26.20 -21.99 -13.90
CA ALA A 220 27.57 -22.38 -14.22
C ALA A 220 27.97 -23.73 -13.58
N PHE A 221 27.49 -24.00 -12.36
CA PHE A 221 27.72 -25.28 -11.67
C PHE A 221 26.96 -26.43 -12.35
N CYS A 222 25.68 -26.23 -12.71
CA CYS A 222 24.91 -27.23 -13.47
C CYS A 222 25.44 -27.47 -14.89
N ALA A 223 26.13 -26.51 -15.50
CA ALA A 223 26.75 -26.67 -16.82
C ALA A 223 28.08 -27.45 -16.77
N ALA A 224 28.73 -27.55 -15.60
CA ALA A 224 30.02 -28.21 -15.44
C ALA A 224 29.90 -29.73 -15.21
N ASP A 225 28.78 -30.18 -14.63
CA ASP A 225 28.50 -31.60 -14.39
C ASP A 225 27.40 -32.08 -15.34
N GLY A 226 27.79 -32.60 -16.51
CA GLY A 226 26.88 -33.12 -17.52
C GLY A 226 25.87 -34.12 -16.95
N CYS A 227 24.59 -33.79 -17.04
CA CYS A 227 23.50 -34.74 -16.85
C CYS A 227 23.45 -35.68 -18.06
N ASP A 228 24.09 -36.85 -17.95
CA ASP A 228 23.82 -38.00 -18.81
C ASP A 228 22.69 -38.85 -18.20
N LEU A 229 21.60 -38.95 -18.98
CA LEU A 229 20.49 -39.93 -19.01
C LEU A 229 19.70 -40.23 -17.72
#